data_AF-A0AAN8GAE7-F1
#
_entry.id   AF-A0AAN8GAE7-F1
#
_cell.length_a   1.000
_cell.length_b   1.000
_cell.length_c   1.000
_cell.angle_alpha   90.00
_cell.angle_beta   90.00
_cell.angle_gamma   90.00
#
_symmetry.space_group_name_H-M   'P 1'
#
loop_
_entity.id
_entity.type
_entity.pdbx_description
1 polymer ?
#
loop_
_entity_poly.entity_id
_entity_poly.type
_entity_poly.pdbx_seq_one_letter_code
_entity_poly.pdbx_strand_id
1 'polypeptide(L)'
;MAAANVHNRGRMNDIDYDVIQSNIVYLKEQLRGNDIAENMFQRKIINRDEMDKIEKEQEKGRPEGVRALLKCLMETGGVNAFGEFIDCLNNSGFEHVAEKLKLDRKGRTDAMNVEAKLPDPEHTTPTPPYNS
;
A
#
# COMPACT_ATOMS: atom_id res chain seq x y z
N MET A 1 -26.47 -10.59 22.54
CA MET A 1 -25.92 -9.30 22.06
C MET A 1 -24.90 -9.61 20.98
N ALA A 2 -25.11 -9.11 19.76
CA ALA A 2 -24.36 -9.48 18.57
C ALA A 2 -22.97 -8.82 18.58
N ALA A 3 -21.91 -9.61 18.69
CA ALA A 3 -20.53 -9.19 18.45
C ALA A 3 -19.90 -10.14 17.43
N ALA A 4 -20.32 -9.99 16.18
CA ALA A 4 -19.69 -10.67 15.06
C ALA A 4 -19.82 -9.79 13.82
N ASN A 5 -19.14 -8.64 13.82
CA ASN A 5 -18.79 -8.00 12.56
C ASN A 5 -17.29 -8.19 12.35
N VAL A 6 -16.92 -9.46 12.13
CA VAL A 6 -15.59 -9.85 11.66
C VAL A 6 -15.53 -9.36 10.21
N HIS A 7 -15.05 -8.13 10.04
CA HIS A 7 -15.00 -7.49 8.73
C HIS A 7 -13.92 -8.20 7.89
N ASN A 8 -14.33 -9.20 7.13
CA ASN A 8 -13.56 -9.81 6.05
C ASN A 8 -13.48 -8.84 4.86
N ARG A 9 -12.93 -7.64 5.08
CA ARG A 9 -12.57 -6.69 4.00
C ARG A 9 -11.41 -7.24 3.15
N GLY A 10 -10.67 -8.20 3.70
CA GLY A 10 -9.50 -8.80 3.07
C GLY A 10 -8.24 -7.97 3.31
N ARG A 11 -7.09 -8.57 3.07
CA ARG A 11 -5.80 -7.89 3.10
C ARG A 11 -5.58 -7.15 1.79
N MET A 12 -4.86 -6.05 1.85
CA MET A 12 -4.28 -5.39 0.67
C MET A 12 -3.41 -6.38 -0.12
N ASN A 13 -3.33 -6.23 -1.45
CA ASN A 13 -2.45 -7.06 -2.27
C ASN A 13 -0.96 -6.82 -1.95
N ASP A 14 -0.10 -7.77 -2.30
CA ASP A 14 1.31 -7.76 -1.88
C ASP A 14 2.10 -6.58 -2.46
N ILE A 15 1.80 -6.14 -3.69
CA ILE A 15 2.47 -5.00 -4.31
C ILE A 15 2.18 -3.72 -3.52
N ASP A 16 0.90 -3.46 -3.27
CA ASP A 16 0.46 -2.26 -2.56
C ASP A 16 0.94 -2.29 -1.10
N TYR A 17 0.89 -3.46 -0.46
CA TYR A 17 1.43 -3.69 0.88
C TYR A 17 2.92 -3.33 0.94
N ASP A 18 3.71 -3.82 -0.01
CA ASP A 18 5.16 -3.57 -0.09
C ASP A 18 5.50 -2.10 -0.35
N VAL A 19 4.70 -1.41 -1.18
CA VAL A 19 4.85 0.02 -1.46
C VAL A 19 4.65 0.82 -0.17
N ILE A 20 3.60 0.53 0.60
CA ILE A 20 3.34 1.20 1.87
C ILE A 20 4.45 0.89 2.88
N GLN A 21 4.84 -0.39 3.00
CA GLN A 21 5.87 -0.80 3.96
C GLN A 21 7.23 -0.17 3.65
N SER A 22 7.60 -0.08 2.38
CA SER A 22 8.89 0.50 1.98
C SER A 22 8.95 2.02 2.14
N ASN A 23 7.78 2.68 2.15
CA ASN A 23 7.66 4.12 2.35
C ASN A 23 7.31 4.52 3.80
N ILE A 24 7.27 3.57 4.74
CA ILE A 24 6.73 3.81 6.09
C ILE A 24 7.43 4.93 6.86
N VAL A 25 8.73 5.12 6.67
CA VAL A 25 9.51 6.19 7.30
C VAL A 25 9.08 7.55 6.73
N TYR A 26 9.08 7.66 5.41
CA TYR A 26 8.64 8.86 4.71
C TYR A 26 7.20 9.23 5.06
N LEU A 27 6.29 8.26 5.10
CA LEU A 27 4.88 8.48 5.43
C LEU A 27 4.71 9.02 6.86
N LYS A 28 5.49 8.54 7.83
CA LYS A 28 5.46 9.07 9.21
C LYS A 28 5.95 10.52 9.31
N GLU A 29 6.90 10.91 8.47
CA GLU A 29 7.45 12.27 8.44
C GLU A 29 6.54 13.27 7.74
N GLN A 30 5.75 12.82 6.77
CA GLN A 30 4.89 13.67 5.96
C GLN A 30 3.44 13.73 6.44
N LEU A 31 2.91 12.66 7.04
CA LEU A 31 1.48 12.55 7.37
C LEU A 31 1.20 12.78 8.86
N ARG A 32 -0.04 13.11 9.20
CA ARG A 32 -0.58 12.99 10.56
C ARG A 32 -1.77 12.05 10.50
N GLY A 33 -1.90 11.15 11.48
CA GLY A 33 -2.94 10.12 11.48
C GLY A 33 -4.34 10.74 11.39
N ASN A 34 -4.62 11.77 12.19
CA ASN A 34 -5.95 12.37 12.29
C ASN A 34 -6.41 13.07 10.99
N ASP A 35 -5.51 13.77 10.30
CA ASP A 35 -5.82 14.54 9.07
C ASP A 35 -6.33 13.66 7.92
N ILE A 36 -6.04 12.35 8.00
CA ILE A 36 -6.41 11.36 7.00
C ILE A 36 -7.46 10.38 7.54
N ALA A 37 -7.40 10.05 8.83
CA ALA A 37 -8.32 9.09 9.46
C ALA A 37 -9.79 9.51 9.29
N GLU A 38 -10.12 10.79 9.44
CA GLU A 38 -11.49 11.28 9.24
C GLU A 38 -11.98 11.02 7.81
N ASN A 39 -11.16 11.34 6.81
CA ASN A 39 -11.48 11.15 5.40
C ASN A 39 -11.61 9.64 5.06
N MET A 40 -10.74 8.81 5.64
CA MET A 40 -10.80 7.35 5.50
C MET A 40 -12.04 6.76 6.15
N PHE A 41 -12.49 7.30 7.28
CA PHE A 41 -13.72 6.89 7.96
C PHE A 41 -14.96 7.27 7.15
N GLN A 42 -15.00 8.50 6.63
CA GLN A 42 -16.10 8.96 5.77
C GLN A 42 -16.25 8.09 4.51
N ARG A 43 -15.13 7.63 3.95
CA ARG A 43 -15.09 6.71 2.80
C ARG A 43 -15.30 5.24 3.16
N LYS A 44 -15.47 4.92 4.45
CA LYS A 44 -15.65 3.56 4.98
C LYS A 44 -14.47 2.62 4.70
N ILE A 45 -13.28 3.18 4.48
CA ILE A 45 -12.01 2.43 4.38
C ILE A 45 -11.67 1.85 5.75
N ILE A 46 -11.87 2.66 6.79
CA ILE A 46 -11.77 2.27 8.20
C ILE A 46 -13.13 2.41 8.89
N ASN A 47 -13.34 1.66 9.96
CA ASN A 47 -14.52 1.74 10.80
C ASN A 47 -14.28 2.63 12.03
N ARG A 48 -15.29 2.74 12.89
CA ARG A 48 -15.24 3.59 14.08
C ARG A 48 -14.17 3.12 15.08
N ASP A 49 -14.11 1.82 15.35
CA ASP A 49 -13.13 1.25 16.29
C ASP A 49 -11.69 1.48 15.82
N GLU A 50 -11.45 1.39 14.51
CA GLU A 50 -10.17 1.65 13.87
C GLU A 50 -9.81 3.14 13.94
N MET A 51 -10.77 4.03 13.70
CA MET A 51 -10.58 5.47 13.85
C MET A 51 -10.24 5.84 15.30
N ASP A 52 -11.02 5.38 16.28
CA ASP A 52 -10.78 5.63 17.70
C ASP A 52 -9.40 5.10 18.13
N LYS A 53 -8.97 3.96 17.57
CA LYS A 53 -7.62 3.41 17.80
C LYS A 53 -6.53 4.29 17.21
N ILE A 54 -6.71 4.82 16.00
CA ILE A 54 -5.75 5.73 15.37
C ILE A 54 -5.62 7.01 16.18
N GLU A 55 -6.74 7.60 16.60
CA GLU A 55 -6.75 8.80 17.44
C GLU A 55 -6.02 8.56 18.77
N LYS A 56 -6.28 7.44 19.42
CA LYS A 56 -5.58 7.05 20.66
C LYS A 56 -4.08 6.85 20.47
N GLU A 57 -3.64 6.27 19.36
CA GLU A 57 -2.21 6.12 19.08
C GLU A 57 -1.57 7.46 18.67
N GLN A 58 -2.33 8.35 18.03
CA GLN A 58 -1.88 9.71 17.71
C GLN A 58 -1.58 10.54 18.96
N GLU A 59 -2.29 10.32 20.08
CA GLU A 59 -1.98 10.95 21.37
C GLU A 59 -0.59 10.60 21.90
N LYS A 60 -0.06 9.43 21.54
CA LYS A 60 1.32 9.02 21.91
C LYS A 60 2.38 9.70 21.06
N GLY A 61 1.99 10.18 19.88
CA GLY A 61 2.87 10.85 18.95
C GLY A 61 2.38 10.70 17.51
N ARG A 62 2.83 11.65 16.69
CA ARG A 62 2.60 11.65 15.24
C ARG A 62 3.03 10.34 14.55
N PRO A 63 4.24 9.80 14.77
CA PRO A 63 4.65 8.59 14.06
C PRO A 63 3.86 7.34 14.50
N GLU A 64 3.35 7.32 15.72
CA GLU A 64 2.52 6.25 16.28
C GLU A 64 1.12 6.24 15.66
N GLY A 65 0.47 7.41 15.58
CA GLY A 65 -0.83 7.55 14.91
C GLY A 65 -0.78 7.17 13.43
N VAL A 66 0.25 7.63 12.71
CA VAL A 66 0.46 7.24 11.29
C VAL A 66 0.73 5.74 11.18
N ARG A 67 1.53 5.15 12.08
CA ARG A 67 1.77 3.70 12.07
C ARG A 67 0.48 2.91 12.27
N ALA A 68 -0.38 3.35 13.19
CA ALA A 68 -1.66 2.71 13.44
C ALA A 68 -2.57 2.78 12.20
N LEU A 69 -2.63 3.95 11.57
CA LEU A 69 -3.40 4.17 10.34
C LEU A 69 -2.94 3.25 9.21
N LEU A 70 -1.64 3.21 8.93
CA LEU A 70 -1.09 2.36 7.88
C LEU A 70 -1.30 0.87 8.17
N LYS A 71 -1.21 0.46 9.44
CA LYS A 71 -1.49 -0.91 9.85
C LYS A 71 -2.95 -1.29 9.57
N CYS A 72 -3.91 -0.44 9.94
CA CYS A 72 -5.32 -0.65 9.61
C CYS A 72 -5.52 -0.74 8.09
N LEU A 73 -4.95 0.19 7.33
CA LEU A 73 -5.05 0.19 5.87
C LEU A 73 -4.57 -1.13 5.24
N MET A 74 -3.41 -1.64 5.69
CA MET A 74 -2.81 -2.85 5.14
C MET A 74 -3.56 -4.13 5.55
N GLU A 75 -4.02 -4.22 6.80
CA GLU A 75 -4.60 -5.43 7.38
C GLU A 75 -6.10 -5.55 7.12
N THR A 76 -6.84 -4.43 7.08
CA THR A 76 -8.30 -4.42 7.04
C THR A 76 -8.89 -3.53 5.96
N GLY A 77 -8.07 -2.86 5.15
CA GLY A 77 -8.54 -1.96 4.10
C GLY A 77 -9.08 -2.65 2.85
N GLY A 78 -8.81 -3.94 2.65
CA GLY A 78 -9.24 -4.69 1.47
C GLY A 78 -8.45 -4.40 0.20
N VAL A 79 -8.90 -4.99 -0.92
CA VAL A 79 -8.17 -4.97 -2.21
C VAL A 79 -8.07 -3.56 -2.80
N ASN A 80 -9.05 -2.70 -2.54
CA ASN A 80 -9.11 -1.33 -3.10
C ASN A 80 -8.56 -0.26 -2.14
N ALA A 81 -8.14 -0.62 -0.92
CA ALA A 81 -7.74 0.35 0.09
C ALA A 81 -6.61 1.27 -0.37
N PHE A 82 -5.67 0.76 -1.17
CA PHE A 82 -4.57 1.57 -1.66
C PHE A 82 -5.07 2.72 -2.54
N GLY A 83 -5.95 2.42 -3.50
CA GLY A 83 -6.54 3.43 -4.38
C GLY A 83 -7.35 4.45 -3.60
N GLU A 84 -8.16 4.01 -2.65
CA GLU A 84 -8.94 4.93 -1.84
C GLU A 84 -8.07 5.77 -0.88
N PHE A 85 -7.00 5.19 -0.34
CA PHE A 85 -6.01 5.92 0.46
C PHE A 85 -5.29 7.01 -0.35
N ILE A 86 -4.93 6.68 -1.59
CA ILE A 86 -4.38 7.65 -2.55
C ILE A 86 -5.37 8.82 -2.78
N ASP A 87 -6.65 8.52 -2.92
CA ASP A 87 -7.67 9.56 -3.07
C ASP A 87 -7.82 10.38 -1.79
N CYS A 88 -7.78 9.77 -0.61
CA CYS A 88 -7.76 10.49 0.67
C CYS A 88 -6.56 11.46 0.73
N LEU A 89 -5.37 11.01 0.34
CA LEU A 89 -4.18 11.85 0.32
C LEU A 89 -4.33 13.07 -0.60
N ASN A 90 -4.86 12.88 -1.82
CA ASN A 90 -5.11 14.01 -2.73
C ASN A 90 -6.11 15.00 -2.13
N ASN A 91 -7.21 14.50 -1.55
CA ASN A 91 -8.27 15.35 -0.99
C ASN A 91 -7.85 16.05 0.31
N SER A 92 -6.89 15.50 1.05
CA SER A 92 -6.35 16.09 2.27
C SER A 92 -5.12 16.99 2.01
N GLY A 93 -4.78 17.28 0.74
CA GLY A 93 -3.67 18.18 0.37
C GLY A 93 -2.27 17.54 0.38
N PHE A 94 -2.20 16.21 0.47
CA PHE A 94 -0.96 15.42 0.43
C PHE A 94 -0.69 14.84 -0.97
N GLU A 95 -0.97 15.62 -2.02
CA GLU A 95 -0.83 15.21 -3.43
C GLU A 95 0.59 14.70 -3.74
N HIS A 96 1.62 15.40 -3.25
CA HIS A 96 3.02 14.99 -3.39
C HIS A 96 3.33 13.62 -2.79
N VAL A 97 2.68 13.25 -1.67
CA VAL A 97 2.81 11.92 -1.07
C VAL A 97 2.10 10.88 -1.95
N ALA A 98 0.89 11.20 -2.42
CA ALA A 98 0.13 10.32 -3.30
C ALA A 98 0.86 10.04 -4.62
N GLU A 99 1.45 11.05 -5.23
CA GLU A 99 2.25 10.92 -6.46
C GLU A 99 3.46 10.01 -6.26
N LYS A 100 4.21 10.21 -5.17
CA LYS A 100 5.35 9.33 -4.84
C LYS A 100 4.93 7.87 -4.70
N LEU A 101 3.84 7.61 -3.96
CA LEU A 101 3.34 6.24 -3.80
C LEU A 101 2.86 5.62 -5.13
N LYS A 102 2.23 6.41 -6.01
CA LYS A 102 1.86 5.95 -7.36
C LYS A 102 3.08 5.59 -8.21
N LEU A 103 4.13 6.42 -8.17
CA LEU A 103 5.38 6.17 -8.90
C LEU A 103 6.07 4.88 -8.42
N ASP A 104 6.17 4.70 -7.10
CA ASP A 104 6.78 3.51 -6.51
C ASP A 104 6.00 2.24 -6.84
N ARG A 105 4.66 2.30 -6.79
CA ARG A 105 3.79 1.20 -7.20
C ARG A 105 3.97 0.84 -8.67
N LYS A 106 4.04 1.84 -9.55
CA LYS A 106 4.28 1.63 -10.98
C LYS A 106 5.64 0.96 -11.20
N GLY A 107 6.70 1.45 -10.57
CA GLY A 107 8.04 0.86 -10.67
C GLY A 107 8.08 -0.62 -10.26
N ARG A 108 7.34 -1.02 -9.23
CA ARG A 108 7.23 -2.44 -8.82
C ARG A 108 6.41 -3.29 -9.79
N THR A 109 5.32 -2.73 -10.31
CA THR A 109 4.49 -3.42 -11.31
C THR A 109 5.30 -3.67 -12.59
N ASP A 110 6.07 -2.68 -13.03
CA ASP A 110 6.94 -2.78 -14.20
C ASP A 110 8.07 -3.80 -13.96
N ALA A 111 8.66 -3.83 -12.76
CA ALA A 111 9.68 -4.82 -12.36
C ALA A 111 9.16 -6.27 -12.39
N MET A 112 7.94 -6.53 -11.90
CA MET A 112 7.35 -7.87 -11.96
C MET A 112 7.04 -8.30 -13.40
N ASN A 113 6.80 -7.36 -14.31
CA ASN A 113 6.49 -7.64 -15.70
C ASN A 113 7.74 -7.89 -16.57
N VAL A 114 8.93 -7.42 -16.16
CA VAL A 114 10.20 -7.74 -16.84
C VAL A 114 10.78 -9.09 -16.42
N GLU A 115 10.52 -9.55 -15.19
CA GLU A 115 11.02 -10.85 -14.69
C GLU A 115 10.28 -12.04 -15.33
N ALA A 116 9.02 -11.85 -15.76
CA ALA A 116 8.25 -12.84 -16.53
C ALA A 116 8.69 -13.00 -18.00
N LYS A 117 9.77 -12.32 -18.42
CA LYS A 117 10.19 -12.21 -19.82
C LYS A 117 11.65 -12.60 -20.07
N LEU A 118 12.29 -13.33 -19.16
CA LEU A 118 13.57 -13.99 -19.44
C LEU A 118 13.34 -15.12 -20.45
N PRO A 119 13.92 -15.07 -21.67
CA PRO A 119 14.06 -16.27 -22.47
C PRO A 119 15.05 -17.20 -21.75
N ASP A 120 14.73 -18.48 -21.69
CA ASP A 120 15.63 -19.52 -21.17
C ASP A 120 17.06 -19.35 -21.72
N PRO A 121 18.09 -19.29 -20.87
CA PRO A 121 19.48 -19.23 -21.33
C PRO A 121 20.00 -20.62 -21.69
N GLU A 122 19.30 -21.38 -22.53
CA GLU A 122 19.80 -22.67 -23.04
C GLU A 122 19.53 -22.81 -24.55
N HIS A 123 20.41 -22.23 -25.36
CA HIS A 123 21.08 -22.92 -26.48
C HIS A 123 21.97 -21.96 -27.27
N THR A 124 23.16 -21.69 -26.71
CA THR A 124 24.33 -21.32 -27.51
C THR A 124 25.06 -22.58 -27.97
N THR A 125 24.86 -23.01 -29.22
CA THR A 125 25.95 -23.57 -30.05
C THR A 125 25.68 -23.31 -31.53
N PRO A 126 26.58 -22.63 -32.25
CA PRO A 126 26.67 -22.77 -33.70
C PRO A 126 27.56 -23.99 -34.01
N THR A 127 26.99 -25.07 -34.53
CA THR A 127 27.77 -26.14 -35.18
C THR A 127 28.06 -25.74 -36.64
N PRO A 128 29.31 -25.82 -37.11
CA PRO A 128 29.65 -25.51 -38.50
C PRO A 128 29.19 -26.63 -39.44
N PRO A 129 28.98 -26.35 -40.74
CA PRO A 129 28.52 -27.35 -41.68
C PRO A 129 29.60 -28.41 -41.94
N TYR A 130 29.22 -29.67 -41.75
CA TYR A 130 29.95 -30.82 -42.28
C TYR A 130 29.74 -30.86 -43.79
N ASN A 131 30.80 -30.68 -44.58
CA ASN A 131 30.83 -31.09 -45.98
C ASN A 131 31.85 -32.23 -46.12
N SER A 132 31.36 -33.39 -46.57
CA SER A 132 32.14 -34.52 -47.07
C SER A 132 32.46 -34.35 -48.54
#